data_AF-J9AS30-F1
#
_entry.id   AF-J9AS30-F1
#
_cell.length_a   1.000
_cell.length_b   1.000
_cell.length_c   1.000
_cell.angle_alpha   90.00
_cell.angle_beta   90.00
_cell.angle_gamma   90.00
#
_symmetry.space_group_name_H-M   'P 1'
#
loop_
_entity.id
_entity.type
_entity.pdbx_description
1 polymer ?
#
loop_
_entity_poly.entity_id
_entity_poly.type
_entity_poly.pdbx_seq_one_letter_code
_entity_poly.pdbx_strand_id
1 'polypeptide(L)'
;MCQDEKDPPLSYEEKLGDIEQFRKRMAPILDKYPSYDTLFTLDRWLRSYDNDIEEAAKRMTQALENLYALDACREYDSAEWLNDFLHSISRAAEYFPGGIMGPDKHGNIILVQPMGRARPRTLMRLGRVSDLYKASILETEACMYFLRKEEAVRGHQLSIIFILDLAELSLESIYMPAVKAYINVLNVLQYLFPNSIKKVYVINSPSMINVLFNMVKRVLSKV
;
A
#
# COMPACT_ATOMS: atom_id res chain seq x y z
N MET A 1 -26.63 -17.44 19.64
CA MET A 1 -27.45 -17.31 18.43
C MET A 1 -27.57 -15.81 18.14
N CYS A 2 -26.58 -15.27 17.45
CA CYS A 2 -26.64 -13.94 16.84
C CYS A 2 -26.42 -14.22 15.36
N GLN A 3 -27.47 -14.04 14.56
CA GLN A 3 -27.36 -14.04 13.12
C GLN A 3 -26.80 -12.67 12.75
N ASP A 4 -25.58 -12.64 12.23
CA ASP A 4 -25.09 -11.50 11.47
C ASP A 4 -25.94 -11.45 10.19
N GLU A 5 -26.96 -10.59 10.18
CA GLU A 5 -27.62 -10.14 8.95
C GLU A 5 -26.57 -9.36 8.15
N LYS A 6 -25.83 -10.07 7.30
CA LYS A 6 -25.14 -9.44 6.18
C LYS A 6 -26.18 -9.22 5.10
N ASP A 7 -26.36 -7.96 4.70
CA ASP A 7 -27.16 -7.58 3.55
C ASP A 7 -26.83 -8.49 2.35
N PRO A 8 -27.83 -8.86 1.54
CA PRO A 8 -27.59 -9.65 0.34
C PRO A 8 -26.59 -8.91 -0.56
N PRO A 9 -25.65 -9.62 -1.21
CA PRO A 9 -24.68 -8.96 -2.07
C PRO A 9 -25.41 -8.23 -3.21
N LEU A 10 -25.14 -6.93 -3.34
CA LEU A 10 -25.58 -6.09 -4.47
C LEU A 10 -25.38 -6.82 -5.79
N SER A 11 -26.37 -6.68 -6.70
CA SER A 11 -26.27 -7.23 -8.04
C SER A 11 -25.08 -6.61 -8.80
N TYR A 12 -24.57 -7.33 -9.80
CA TYR A 12 -23.43 -6.86 -10.59
C TYR A 12 -23.74 -5.54 -11.34
N GLU A 13 -24.99 -5.34 -11.75
CA GLU A 13 -25.46 -4.13 -12.44
C GLU A 13 -25.51 -2.92 -11.51
N GLU A 14 -25.99 -3.08 -10.28
CA GLU A 14 -26.02 -2.00 -9.27
C GLU A 14 -24.60 -1.52 -8.95
N LYS A 15 -23.65 -2.45 -8.77
CA LYS A 15 -22.23 -2.12 -8.54
C LYS A 15 -21.61 -1.32 -9.69
N LEU A 16 -21.91 -1.69 -10.93
CA LEU A 16 -21.45 -0.93 -12.09
C LEU A 16 -22.06 0.48 -12.14
N GLY A 17 -23.33 0.61 -11.74
CA GLY A 17 -24.01 1.89 -11.63
C GLY A 17 -23.35 2.84 -10.63
N ASP A 18 -22.98 2.34 -9.45
CA ASP A 18 -22.30 3.14 -8.41
C ASP A 18 -20.89 3.57 -8.85
N ILE A 19 -20.13 2.67 -9.49
CA ILE A 19 -18.80 2.98 -10.01
C ILE A 19 -18.87 4.07 -11.09
N GLU A 20 -19.87 4.04 -11.96
CA GLU A 20 -20.03 5.06 -13.00
C GLU A 20 -20.44 6.42 -12.41
N GLN A 21 -21.30 6.44 -11.39
CA GLN A 21 -21.62 7.67 -10.66
C GLN A 21 -20.37 8.25 -9.98
N PHE A 22 -19.57 7.38 -9.36
CA PHE A 22 -18.32 7.78 -8.74
C PHE A 22 -17.30 8.29 -9.76
N ARG A 23 -17.16 7.63 -10.92
CA ARG A 23 -16.31 8.10 -12.02
C ARG A 23 -16.69 9.52 -12.44
N LYS A 24 -17.98 9.79 -12.66
CA LYS A 24 -18.47 11.15 -13.01
C LYS A 24 -18.14 12.17 -11.93
N ARG A 25 -18.33 11.79 -10.66
CA ARG A 25 -17.99 12.65 -9.51
C ARG A 25 -16.50 12.99 -9.43
N MET A 26 -15.66 12.07 -9.91
CA MET A 26 -14.20 12.15 -9.88
C MET A 26 -13.59 12.69 -11.19
N ALA A 27 -14.37 12.96 -12.23
CA ALA A 27 -13.87 13.44 -13.52
C ALA A 27 -12.83 14.58 -13.41
N PRO A 28 -13.02 15.64 -12.59
CA PRO A 28 -12.04 16.73 -12.51
C PRO A 28 -10.65 16.33 -12.01
N ILE A 29 -10.55 15.27 -11.20
CA ILE A 29 -9.28 14.78 -10.67
C ILE A 29 -8.73 13.65 -11.54
N LEU A 30 -9.59 12.82 -12.14
CA LEU A 30 -9.20 11.76 -13.06
C LEU A 30 -8.65 12.29 -14.37
N ASP A 31 -9.17 13.42 -14.87
CA ASP A 31 -8.61 14.11 -16.04
C ASP A 31 -7.14 14.52 -15.83
N LYS A 32 -6.76 14.82 -14.58
CA LYS A 32 -5.36 15.11 -14.21
C LYS A 32 -4.54 13.85 -14.00
N TYR A 33 -5.17 12.75 -13.61
CA TYR A 33 -4.53 11.49 -13.24
C TYR A 33 -5.20 10.29 -13.93
N PRO A 34 -5.11 10.19 -15.27
CA PRO A 34 -5.85 9.20 -16.04
C PRO A 34 -5.48 7.76 -15.70
N SER A 35 -4.29 7.52 -15.14
CA SER A 35 -3.88 6.19 -14.68
C SER A 35 -4.75 5.61 -13.55
N TYR A 36 -5.54 6.45 -12.86
CA TYR A 36 -6.46 6.02 -11.80
C TYR A 36 -7.90 5.85 -12.28
N ASP A 37 -8.23 6.24 -13.52
CA ASP A 37 -9.55 6.00 -14.10
C ASP A 37 -9.65 4.56 -14.66
N THR A 38 -9.59 3.59 -13.74
CA THR A 38 -9.83 2.19 -14.06
C THR A 38 -11.00 1.68 -13.25
N LEU A 39 -11.77 0.74 -13.83
CA LEU A 39 -12.88 0.09 -13.13
C LEU A 39 -12.44 -0.47 -11.77
N PHE A 40 -11.27 -1.14 -11.73
CA PHE A 40 -10.76 -1.78 -10.52
C PHE A 40 -10.23 -0.79 -9.48
N THR A 41 -9.59 0.30 -9.91
CA THR A 41 -9.20 1.38 -8.99
C THR A 41 -10.43 2.02 -8.37
N LEU A 42 -11.41 2.42 -9.16
CA LEU A 42 -12.61 3.09 -8.67
C LEU A 42 -13.43 2.21 -7.72
N ASP A 43 -13.62 0.93 -8.07
CA ASP A 43 -14.27 -0.05 -7.20
C ASP A 43 -13.54 -0.24 -5.87
N ARG A 44 -12.20 -0.30 -5.89
CA ARG A 44 -11.37 -0.41 -4.67
C ARG A 44 -11.58 0.79 -3.75
N TRP A 45 -11.60 2.01 -4.29
CA TRP A 45 -11.84 3.23 -3.53
C TRP A 45 -13.25 3.26 -2.93
N LEU A 46 -14.30 3.02 -3.72
CA LEU A 46 -15.67 3.00 -3.22
C LEU A 46 -15.87 1.98 -2.09
N ARG A 47 -15.41 0.75 -2.28
CA ARG A 47 -15.55 -0.31 -1.26
C ARG A 47 -14.78 -0.02 0.02
N SER A 48 -13.77 0.86 -0.03
CA SER A 48 -13.01 1.26 1.18
C SER A 48 -13.78 2.23 2.07
N TYR A 49 -14.87 2.81 1.56
CA TYR A 49 -15.69 3.80 2.25
C TYR A 49 -17.17 3.43 2.18
N ASP A 50 -17.48 2.12 2.29
CA ASP A 50 -18.85 1.58 2.34
C ASP A 50 -19.75 2.03 1.17
N ASN A 51 -19.15 2.27 0.00
CA ASN A 51 -19.80 2.81 -1.20
C ASN A 51 -20.40 4.23 -1.02
N ASP A 52 -19.96 4.99 0.00
CA ASP A 52 -20.24 6.42 0.10
C ASP A 52 -19.43 7.18 -0.97
N ILE A 53 -20.12 7.60 -2.03
CA ILE A 53 -19.53 8.30 -3.17
C ILE A 53 -18.85 9.61 -2.75
N GLU A 54 -19.44 10.38 -1.82
CA GLU A 54 -18.90 11.69 -1.46
C GLU A 54 -17.68 11.56 -0.55
N GLU A 55 -17.72 10.64 0.43
CA GLU A 55 -16.54 10.39 1.27
C GLU A 55 -15.41 9.74 0.45
N ALA A 56 -15.72 8.76 -0.40
CA ALA A 56 -14.71 8.18 -1.30
C ALA A 56 -14.11 9.23 -2.23
N ALA A 57 -14.91 10.15 -2.77
CA ALA A 57 -14.44 11.19 -3.68
C ALA A 57 -13.51 12.17 -2.98
N LYS A 58 -13.89 12.61 -1.77
CA LYS A 58 -13.08 13.47 -0.93
C LYS A 58 -11.73 12.81 -0.60
N ARG A 59 -11.75 11.54 -0.19
CA ARG A 59 -10.54 10.80 0.21
C ARG A 59 -9.60 10.55 -0.96
N MET A 60 -10.15 10.08 -2.09
CA MET A 60 -9.37 9.83 -3.30
C MET A 60 -8.79 11.13 -3.86
N THR A 61 -9.54 12.23 -3.84
CA THR A 61 -9.02 13.55 -4.27
C THR A 61 -7.78 13.95 -3.48
N GLN A 62 -7.87 13.92 -2.14
CA GLN A 62 -6.75 14.26 -1.28
C GLN A 62 -5.56 13.32 -1.46
N ALA A 63 -5.81 12.02 -1.63
CA ALA A 63 -4.75 11.04 -1.87
C ALA A 63 -4.01 11.32 -3.18
N LEU A 64 -4.72 11.53 -4.28
CA LEU A 64 -4.12 11.80 -5.59
C LEU A 64 -3.36 13.13 -5.62
N GLU A 65 -3.87 14.17 -4.96
CA GLU A 65 -3.15 15.45 -4.80
C GLU A 65 -1.83 15.27 -4.04
N ASN A 66 -1.82 14.45 -2.98
CA ASN A 66 -0.60 14.15 -2.23
C ASN A 66 0.40 13.35 -3.05
N LEU A 67 -0.06 12.34 -3.80
CA LEU A 67 0.81 11.54 -4.67
C LEU A 67 1.41 12.40 -5.79
N TYR A 68 0.63 13.31 -6.36
CA TYR A 68 1.12 14.27 -7.33
C TYR A 68 2.15 15.24 -6.75
N ALA A 69 1.89 15.81 -5.57
CA ALA A 69 2.83 16.72 -4.90
C ALA A 69 4.18 16.05 -4.59
N LEU A 70 4.21 14.73 -4.47
CA LEU A 70 5.43 13.93 -4.27
C LEU A 70 6.06 13.43 -5.58
N ASP A 71 5.48 13.79 -6.73
CA ASP A 71 5.85 13.30 -8.05
C ASP A 71 5.81 11.75 -8.10
N ALA A 72 4.83 11.14 -7.43
CA ALA A 72 4.70 9.68 -7.36
C ALA A 72 3.89 9.09 -8.53
N CYS A 73 2.99 9.87 -9.12
CA CYS A 73 2.18 9.46 -10.27
C CYS A 73 3.00 9.48 -11.57
N ARG A 74 3.90 8.51 -11.73
CA ARG A 74 4.80 8.38 -12.89
C ARG A 74 4.76 6.97 -13.46
N GLU A 75 5.37 6.81 -14.63
CA GLU A 75 5.70 5.49 -15.14
C GLU A 75 6.92 4.94 -14.44
N TYR A 76 6.87 3.65 -14.09
CA TYR A 76 7.95 2.92 -13.45
C TYR A 76 8.46 1.85 -14.41
N ASP A 77 9.75 1.88 -14.71
CA ASP A 77 10.36 0.99 -15.72
C ASP A 77 10.38 -0.47 -15.24
N SER A 78 10.97 -0.71 -14.07
CA SER A 78 11.04 -2.02 -13.44
C SER A 78 11.21 -1.92 -11.92
N ALA A 79 11.09 -3.04 -11.22
CA ALA A 79 11.37 -3.10 -9.78
C ALA A 79 12.84 -2.81 -9.46
N GLU A 80 13.76 -3.24 -10.33
CA GLU A 80 15.20 -2.96 -10.20
C GLU A 80 15.50 -1.47 -10.36
N TRP A 81 14.93 -0.84 -11.40
CA TRP A 81 15.07 0.60 -11.60
C TRP A 81 14.52 1.40 -10.41
N LEU A 82 13.36 0.98 -9.87
CA LEU A 82 12.77 1.60 -8.69
C LEU A 82 13.73 1.53 -7.50
N ASN A 83 14.35 0.37 -7.25
CA ASN A 83 15.30 0.22 -6.15
C ASN A 83 16.48 1.19 -6.30
N ASP A 84 17.07 1.28 -7.50
CA ASP A 84 18.16 2.23 -7.78
C ASP A 84 17.72 3.69 -7.57
N PHE A 85 16.50 4.02 -8.02
CA PHE A 85 15.93 5.35 -7.82
C PHE A 85 15.71 5.66 -6.33
N LEU A 86 15.17 4.73 -5.54
CA LEU A 86 14.99 4.91 -4.10
C LEU A 86 16.32 5.08 -3.35
N HIS A 87 17.36 4.34 -3.75
CA HIS A 87 18.72 4.53 -3.23
C HIS A 87 19.29 5.92 -3.54
N SER A 88 18.94 6.50 -4.69
CA SER A 88 19.33 7.87 -5.03
C SER A 88 18.65 8.94 -4.17
N ILE A 89 17.44 8.66 -3.64
CA ILE A 89 16.70 9.58 -2.77
C ILE A 89 17.29 9.60 -1.36
N SER A 90 17.65 8.44 -0.82
CA SER A 90 18.22 8.34 0.52
C SER A 90 19.19 7.18 0.65
N ARG A 91 20.40 7.48 1.09
CA ARG A 91 21.38 6.47 1.51
C ARG A 91 20.86 5.58 2.64
N ALA A 92 19.86 6.04 3.39
CA ALA A 92 19.20 5.24 4.41
C ALA A 92 18.46 4.01 3.83
N ALA A 93 18.10 4.03 2.54
CA ALA A 93 17.47 2.91 1.85
C ALA A 93 18.36 1.65 1.83
N GLU A 94 19.69 1.80 1.84
CA GLU A 94 20.64 0.68 1.97
C GLU A 94 20.43 -0.15 3.26
N TYR A 95 19.82 0.47 4.27
CA TYR A 95 19.58 -0.13 5.59
C TYR A 95 18.12 -0.55 5.82
N PHE A 96 17.30 -0.49 4.76
CA PHE A 96 15.91 -0.92 4.74
C PHE A 96 15.69 -1.90 3.58
N PRO A 97 16.20 -3.14 3.70
CA PRO A 97 16.12 -4.10 2.62
C PRO A 97 14.67 -4.51 2.39
N GLY A 98 14.31 -4.71 1.13
CA GLY A 98 12.97 -5.08 0.69
C GLY A 98 12.74 -4.64 -0.74
N GLY A 99 11.52 -4.83 -1.21
CA GLY A 99 11.09 -4.32 -2.50
C GLY A 99 10.10 -5.21 -3.22
N ILE A 100 9.77 -4.79 -4.43
CA ILE A 100 8.83 -5.46 -5.33
C ILE A 100 9.52 -6.68 -5.93
N MET A 101 8.92 -7.85 -5.79
CA MET A 101 9.43 -9.11 -6.37
C MET A 101 8.80 -9.44 -7.72
N GLY A 102 7.65 -8.82 -8.04
CA GLY A 102 6.87 -9.09 -9.24
C GLY A 102 5.58 -9.88 -8.98
N PRO A 103 4.87 -10.29 -10.04
CA PRO A 103 3.57 -10.94 -9.92
C PRO A 103 3.66 -12.40 -9.48
N ASP A 104 2.71 -12.85 -8.65
CA ASP A 104 2.48 -14.26 -8.37
C ASP A 104 1.81 -14.99 -9.55
N LYS A 105 1.57 -16.30 -9.41
CA LYS A 105 0.89 -17.11 -10.44
C LYS A 105 -0.55 -16.66 -10.76
N HIS A 106 -1.13 -15.79 -9.94
CA HIS A 106 -2.46 -15.22 -10.11
C HIS A 106 -2.43 -13.74 -10.53
N GLY A 107 -1.24 -13.13 -10.71
CA GLY A 107 -1.05 -11.73 -11.06
C GLY A 107 -0.95 -10.76 -9.87
N ASN A 108 -1.08 -11.23 -8.63
CA ASN A 108 -0.94 -10.35 -7.46
C ASN A 108 0.52 -9.89 -7.32
N ILE A 109 0.75 -8.60 -7.08
CA ILE A 109 2.11 -8.08 -6.91
C ILE A 109 2.64 -8.50 -5.54
N ILE A 110 3.81 -9.15 -5.52
CA ILE A 110 4.50 -9.56 -4.30
C ILE A 110 5.45 -8.45 -3.86
N LEU A 111 5.29 -7.99 -2.63
CA LEU A 111 6.20 -7.08 -1.93
C LEU A 111 6.83 -7.84 -0.76
N VAL A 112 8.16 -7.85 -0.65
CA VAL A 112 8.88 -8.53 0.45
C VAL A 112 9.63 -7.50 1.28
N GLN A 113 9.51 -7.59 2.60
CA GLN A 113 10.22 -6.75 3.55
C GLN A 113 10.97 -7.59 4.61
N PRO A 114 12.29 -7.82 4.44
CA PRO A 114 13.15 -8.47 5.41
C PRO A 114 13.47 -7.59 6.64
N MET A 115 12.50 -7.41 7.53
CA MET A 115 12.62 -6.48 8.66
C MET A 115 13.69 -6.84 9.69
N GLY A 116 14.06 -8.12 9.85
CA GLY A 116 15.15 -8.48 10.76
C GLY A 116 16.55 -8.08 10.25
N ARG A 117 16.67 -7.80 8.94
CA ARG A 117 17.89 -7.26 8.32
C ARG A 117 17.94 -5.74 8.32
N ALA A 118 16.83 -5.07 8.63
CA ALA A 118 16.81 -3.62 8.77
C ALA A 118 17.77 -3.17 9.89
N ARG A 119 18.33 -1.96 9.75
CA ARG A 119 19.19 -1.33 10.77
C ARG A 119 18.56 -0.02 11.23
N PRO A 120 17.50 -0.06 12.05
CA PRO A 120 16.64 1.11 12.32
C PRO A 120 17.38 2.29 12.95
N ARG A 121 18.35 2.04 13.83
CA ARG A 121 19.18 3.10 14.43
C ARG A 121 20.06 3.80 13.39
N THR A 122 20.63 3.03 12.45
CA THR A 122 21.46 3.56 11.37
C THR A 122 20.62 4.35 10.38
N LEU A 123 19.48 3.78 9.97
CA LEU A 123 18.53 4.42 9.06
C LEU A 123 18.09 5.79 9.59
N MET A 124 17.69 5.87 10.86
CA MET A 124 17.30 7.13 11.50
C MET A 124 18.43 8.14 11.68
N ARG A 125 19.69 7.72 11.64
CA ARG A 125 20.85 8.63 11.73
C ARG A 125 21.28 9.15 10.36
N LEU A 126 21.06 8.38 9.30
CA LEU A 126 21.53 8.70 7.94
C LEU A 126 20.50 9.43 7.09
N GLY A 127 19.21 9.35 7.43
CA GLY A 127 18.14 9.96 6.65
C GLY A 127 17.13 10.70 7.53
N ARG A 128 16.34 11.57 6.91
CA ARG A 128 15.21 12.20 7.58
C ARG A 128 14.05 11.21 7.61
N VAL A 129 13.20 11.31 8.63
CA VAL A 129 11.95 10.55 8.66
C VAL A 129 11.09 10.85 7.43
N SER A 130 11.12 12.07 6.90
CA SER A 130 10.44 12.43 5.64
C SER A 130 10.92 11.63 4.44
N ASP A 131 12.21 11.24 4.40
CA ASP A 131 12.77 10.49 3.28
C ASP A 131 12.24 9.05 3.30
N LEU A 132 12.09 8.47 4.50
CA LEU A 132 11.42 7.18 4.68
C LEU A 132 9.97 7.25 4.17
N TYR A 133 9.22 8.30 4.52
CA TYR A 133 7.84 8.46 4.04
C TYR A 133 7.81 8.57 2.52
N LYS A 134 8.65 9.43 1.93
CA LYS A 134 8.70 9.62 0.48
C LYS A 134 9.07 8.31 -0.23
N ALA A 135 10.08 7.60 0.24
CA ALA A 135 10.50 6.33 -0.33
C ALA A 135 9.38 5.27 -0.28
N SER A 136 8.73 5.12 0.88
CA SER A 136 7.62 4.16 1.02
C SER A 136 6.39 4.52 0.18
N ILE A 137 6.09 5.80 0.00
CA ILE A 137 4.99 6.26 -0.87
C ILE A 137 5.31 5.96 -2.34
N LEU A 138 6.54 6.25 -2.79
CA LEU A 138 6.99 5.96 -4.16
C LEU A 138 6.99 4.46 -4.44
N GLU A 139 7.50 3.64 -3.51
CA GLU A 139 7.50 2.18 -3.65
C GLU A 139 6.07 1.61 -3.73
N THR A 140 5.16 2.15 -2.92
CA THR A 140 3.77 1.68 -2.91
C THR A 140 3.04 2.15 -4.18
N GLU A 141 3.27 3.37 -4.67
CA GLU A 141 2.68 3.79 -5.94
C GLU A 141 3.25 2.99 -7.12
N ALA A 142 4.53 2.62 -7.10
CA ALA A 142 5.09 1.70 -8.08
C ALA A 142 4.42 0.33 -8.02
N CYS A 143 4.17 -0.22 -6.82
CA CYS A 143 3.36 -1.43 -6.65
C CYS A 143 1.99 -1.28 -7.32
N MET A 144 1.31 -0.18 -7.08
CA MET A 144 -0.02 0.09 -7.64
C MET A 144 0.02 0.30 -9.16
N TYR A 145 1.08 0.91 -9.69
CA TYR A 145 1.31 1.05 -11.12
C TYR A 145 1.45 -0.32 -11.81
N PHE A 146 2.30 -1.20 -11.29
CA PHE A 146 2.44 -2.57 -11.82
C PHE A 146 1.15 -3.37 -11.66
N LEU A 147 0.44 -3.20 -10.54
CA LEU A 147 -0.85 -3.83 -10.30
C LEU A 147 -1.87 -3.44 -11.37
N ARG A 148 -2.03 -2.13 -11.66
CA ARG A 148 -2.96 -1.64 -12.68
C ARG A 148 -2.61 -2.16 -14.08
N LYS A 149 -1.32 -2.28 -14.41
CA LYS A 149 -0.86 -2.90 -15.66
C LYS A 149 -1.27 -4.37 -15.76
N GLU A 150 -1.04 -5.16 -14.70
CA GLU A 150 -1.45 -6.57 -14.66
C GLU A 150 -2.98 -6.73 -14.71
N GLU A 151 -3.72 -5.85 -14.03
CA GLU A 151 -5.19 -5.83 -14.06
C GLU A 151 -5.73 -5.58 -15.47
N ALA A 152 -5.13 -4.63 -16.20
CA ALA A 152 -5.48 -4.34 -17.59
C ALA A 152 -5.24 -5.54 -18.53
N VAL A 153 -4.16 -6.29 -18.31
CA VAL A 153 -3.83 -7.50 -19.09
C VAL A 153 -4.77 -8.66 -18.77
N ARG A 154 -5.12 -8.84 -17.48
CA ARG A 154 -5.87 -10.02 -17.01
C ARG A 154 -7.38 -9.84 -17.00
N GLY A 155 -7.86 -8.60 -17.03
CA GLY A 155 -9.29 -8.30 -17.05
C GLY A 155 -10.01 -8.60 -15.73
N HIS A 156 -9.30 -8.72 -14.61
CA HIS A 156 -9.89 -8.83 -13.29
C HIS A 156 -9.08 -8.08 -12.24
N GLN A 157 -9.72 -7.74 -11.14
CA GLN A 157 -9.08 -7.02 -10.04
C GLN A 157 -8.02 -7.90 -9.36
N LEU A 158 -6.89 -7.28 -9.02
CA LEU A 158 -5.75 -7.89 -8.36
C LEU A 158 -5.48 -7.19 -7.03
N SER A 159 -4.50 -7.69 -6.29
CA SER A 159 -4.08 -7.09 -5.03
C SER A 159 -2.59 -7.24 -4.79
N ILE A 160 -2.11 -6.61 -3.72
CA ILE A 160 -0.75 -6.77 -3.21
C ILE A 160 -0.72 -7.93 -2.21
N ILE A 161 0.30 -8.78 -2.31
CA ILE A 161 0.69 -9.76 -1.30
C ILE A 161 1.94 -9.23 -0.61
N PHE A 162 1.83 -8.96 0.68
CA PHE A 162 2.94 -8.46 1.48
C PHE A 162 3.57 -9.58 2.29
N ILE A 163 4.88 -9.79 2.16
CA ILE A 163 5.63 -10.78 2.92
C ILE A 163 6.58 -10.05 3.86
N LEU A 164 6.29 -10.17 5.15
CA LEU A 164 7.11 -9.67 6.23
C LEU A 164 8.03 -10.79 6.72
N ASP A 165 9.31 -10.70 6.37
CA ASP A 165 10.32 -11.67 6.82
C ASP A 165 11.03 -11.16 8.09
N LEU A 166 10.86 -11.90 9.18
CA LEU A 166 11.42 -11.57 10.49
C LEU A 166 12.68 -12.38 10.82
N ALA A 167 13.28 -13.06 9.84
CA ALA A 167 14.58 -13.70 10.01
C ALA A 167 15.60 -12.68 10.51
N GLU A 168 16.42 -13.08 11.50
CA GLU A 168 17.45 -12.25 12.14
C GLU A 168 16.91 -11.11 13.04
N LEU A 169 15.59 -10.98 13.22
CA LEU A 169 15.03 -9.98 14.12
C LEU A 169 15.35 -10.34 15.59
N SER A 170 15.94 -9.38 16.31
CA SER A 170 16.29 -9.51 17.73
C SER A 170 15.64 -8.40 18.56
N LEU A 171 15.32 -8.66 19.84
CA LEU A 171 14.77 -7.60 20.71
C LEU A 171 15.72 -6.40 20.85
N GLU A 172 17.03 -6.64 20.85
CA GLU A 172 18.05 -5.60 20.95
C GLU A 172 18.08 -4.67 19.73
N SER A 173 17.73 -5.20 18.55
CA SER A 173 17.60 -4.42 17.33
C SER A 173 16.36 -3.53 17.29
N ILE A 174 15.37 -3.76 18.17
CA ILE A 174 14.16 -2.95 18.25
C ILE A 174 14.54 -1.55 18.73
N TYR A 175 14.18 -0.56 17.91
CA TYR A 175 14.35 0.85 18.23
C TYR A 175 13.01 1.56 18.14
N MET A 176 12.42 1.87 19.31
CA MET A 176 11.05 2.39 19.41
C MET A 176 10.77 3.65 18.58
N PRO A 177 11.69 4.63 18.45
CA PRO A 177 11.49 5.76 17.54
C PRO A 177 11.29 5.34 16.08
N ALA A 178 12.04 4.33 15.61
CA ALA A 178 11.87 3.78 14.28
C ALA A 178 10.55 3.03 14.15
N VAL A 179 10.18 2.21 15.15
CA VAL A 179 8.89 1.51 15.19
C VAL A 179 7.72 2.50 15.05
N LYS A 180 7.77 3.62 15.78
CA LYS A 180 6.75 4.68 15.67
C LYS A 180 6.73 5.31 14.27
N ALA A 181 7.91 5.60 13.69
CA ALA A 181 7.99 6.11 12.32
C ALA A 181 7.37 5.14 11.31
N TYR A 182 7.68 3.84 11.39
CA TYR A 182 7.10 2.82 10.52
C TYR A 182 5.59 2.67 10.69
N ILE A 183 5.08 2.66 11.93
CA ILE A 183 3.64 2.64 12.19
C ILE A 183 2.96 3.83 11.51
N ASN A 184 3.55 5.02 11.59
CA ASN A 184 2.99 6.20 10.94
C ASN A 184 3.06 6.12 9.41
N VAL A 185 4.14 5.56 8.85
CA VAL A 185 4.22 5.28 7.41
C VAL A 185 3.08 4.35 7.00
N LEU A 186 2.87 3.23 7.71
CA LEU A 186 1.77 2.31 7.41
C LEU A 186 0.39 2.98 7.47
N ASN A 187 0.17 3.91 8.42
CA ASN A 187 -1.06 4.69 8.46
C ASN A 187 -1.22 5.59 7.22
N VAL A 188 -0.15 6.25 6.79
CA VAL A 188 -0.17 7.08 5.57
C VAL A 188 -0.42 6.22 4.34
N LEU A 189 0.24 5.06 4.22
CA LEU A 189 0.04 4.16 3.07
C LEU A 189 -1.39 3.62 3.00
N GLN A 190 -2.01 3.28 4.13
CA GLN A 190 -3.42 2.85 4.15
C GLN A 190 -4.38 3.96 3.73
N TYR A 191 -4.05 5.21 4.06
CA TYR A 191 -4.84 6.37 3.62
C TYR A 191 -4.67 6.65 2.12
N LEU A 192 -3.45 6.54 1.59
CA LEU A 192 -3.16 6.83 0.17
C LEU A 192 -3.57 5.68 -0.77
N PHE A 193 -3.55 4.45 -0.28
CA PHE A 193 -3.76 3.24 -1.08
C PHE A 193 -4.73 2.26 -0.39
N PRO A 194 -5.98 2.69 -0.12
CA PRO A 194 -6.91 1.89 0.64
C PRO A 194 -7.26 0.59 -0.08
N ASN A 195 -7.54 -0.47 0.68
CA ASN A 195 -7.96 -1.80 0.19
C ASN A 195 -7.06 -2.42 -0.91
N SER A 196 -5.75 -2.15 -0.85
CA SER A 196 -4.78 -2.64 -1.84
C SER A 196 -4.14 -3.99 -1.46
N ILE A 197 -4.07 -4.31 -0.16
CA ILE A 197 -3.42 -5.53 0.34
C ILE A 197 -4.45 -6.65 0.50
N LYS A 198 -4.21 -7.79 -0.15
CA LYS A 198 -5.04 -9.00 0.01
C LYS A 198 -4.61 -9.87 1.17
N LYS A 199 -3.29 -9.98 1.39
CA LYS A 199 -2.75 -10.84 2.43
C LYS A 199 -1.38 -10.37 2.89
N VAL A 200 -1.16 -10.47 4.20
CA VAL A 200 0.15 -10.30 4.83
C VAL A 200 0.62 -11.67 5.33
N TYR A 201 1.76 -12.12 4.83
CA TYR A 201 2.46 -13.30 5.35
C TYR A 201 3.55 -12.83 6.30
N VAL A 202 3.55 -13.33 7.53
CA VAL A 202 4.66 -13.14 8.46
C VAL A 202 5.43 -14.45 8.52
N ILE A 203 6.69 -14.43 8.09
CA ILE A 203 7.55 -15.61 8.05
C ILE A 203 8.75 -15.44 8.97
N ASN A 204 9.36 -16.56 9.38
CA ASN A 204 10.53 -16.59 10.27
C ASN A 204 10.35 -15.78 11.57
N SER A 205 9.12 -15.68 12.08
CA SER A 205 8.82 -14.93 13.30
C SER A 205 9.42 -15.61 14.53
N PRO A 206 10.28 -14.92 15.30
CA PRO A 206 10.69 -15.39 16.61
C PRO A 206 9.47 -15.49 17.54
N SER A 207 9.39 -16.54 18.34
CA SER A 207 8.27 -16.79 19.29
C SER A 207 8.06 -15.65 20.30
N MET A 208 9.10 -14.85 20.54
CA MET A 208 9.15 -13.75 21.51
C MET A 208 8.47 -12.45 21.02
N ILE A 209 8.03 -12.34 19.76
CA ILE A 209 7.65 -11.06 19.11
C ILE A 209 6.12 -10.77 19.10
N ASN A 210 5.34 -11.49 19.91
CA ASN A 210 3.88 -11.30 20.00
C ASN A 210 3.45 -9.85 20.33
N VAL A 211 4.27 -9.09 21.07
CA VAL A 211 3.96 -7.69 21.44
C VAL A 211 4.01 -6.75 20.23
N LEU A 212 5.04 -6.82 19.39
CA LEU A 212 5.15 -5.97 18.20
C LEU A 212 4.07 -6.32 17.17
N PHE A 213 3.77 -7.61 17.02
CA PHE A 213 2.71 -8.08 16.13
C PHE A 213 1.36 -7.44 16.48
N ASN A 214 1.03 -7.34 17.77
CA ASN A 214 -0.20 -6.68 18.22
C ASN A 214 -0.24 -5.18 17.91
N MET A 215 0.91 -4.49 17.93
CA MET A 215 0.98 -3.07 17.55
C MET A 215 0.72 -2.88 16.06
N VAL A 216 1.36 -3.68 15.20
CA VAL A 216 1.19 -3.62 13.75
C VAL A 216 -0.21 -4.06 13.34
N LYS A 217 -0.74 -5.12 13.95
CA LYS A 217 -2.10 -5.62 13.67
C LYS A 217 -3.16 -4.54 13.88
N ARG A 218 -3.05 -3.72 14.92
CA ARG A 218 -3.99 -2.60 15.18
C ARG A 218 -3.97 -1.52 14.10
N VAL A 219 -2.85 -1.36 13.41
CA VAL A 219 -2.72 -0.41 12.29
C VAL A 219 -3.40 -0.99 11.06
N LEU A 220 -3.17 -2.29 10.79
CA LEU A 220 -3.70 -2.99 9.63
C LEU A 220 -5.18 -3.40 9.75
N SER A 221 -5.72 -3.48 10.96
CA SER A 221 -7.12 -3.86 11.22
C SER A 221 -8.08 -2.66 11.28
N LYS A 222 -7.60 -1.45 10.97
CA LYS A 222 -8.38 -0.21 11.03
C LYS A 222 -8.99 0.21 9.69
N VAL A 223 -8.95 -0.69 8.71
CA VAL A 223 -9.57 -0.54 7.41
C VAL A 223 -10.65 -1.60 7.28
#